data_AF-A5J0D8-F1
#
_entry.id   AF-A5J0D8-F1
#
_cell.length_a   1.000
_cell.length_b   1.000
_cell.length_c   1.000
_cell.angle_alpha   90.00
_cell.angle_beta   90.00
_cell.angle_gamma   90.00
#
_symmetry.space_group_name_H-M   'P 1'
#
loop_
_entity.id
_entity.type
_entity.pdbx_description
1 polymer ?
#
loop_
_entity_poly.entity_id
_entity_poly.type
_entity_poly.pdbx_seq_one_letter_code
_entity_poly.pdbx_strand_id
1 'polypeptide(L)'
;DPTVDVLGLSDGVKLVFLDVGLGMIIFTCILGQLTTQVTSSHCMIDFINNYFALFTLYTAMFVEFSGIMHCSYLIQNVLSVVSGKPIVSNEPPRTGATFAFFWFRVLMSIAILGFCLAVVMVALFNGQTQMSVKYPSIPNGVSVFLSFFFMAIVGMLEGMQIAFFAVAKLPASERGSSFFGKKTCDLLFKGNGENLPGFMIGRQLTVVFSFFLVASITGLAIEPGQGNNIFGIQDSAQQFLNYGFHGAVITTILASITWQLAASAYPMAFLNNPVTYVLLIIALFLEWTGLCSGAWV
;
A
#
# COMPACT_ATOMS: atom_id res chain seq x y z
N ASP A 1 1.67 23.12 -16.05
CA ASP A 1 2.00 23.46 -17.43
C ASP A 1 3.52 23.59 -17.51
N PRO A 2 4.22 22.66 -18.19
CA PRO A 2 5.68 22.66 -18.30
C PRO A 2 6.24 23.89 -19.03
N THR A 3 5.39 24.69 -19.68
CA THR A 3 5.79 25.91 -20.38
C THR A 3 5.96 27.12 -19.46
N VAL A 4 5.52 27.03 -18.20
CA VAL A 4 5.71 28.09 -17.21
C VAL A 4 7.12 27.99 -16.63
N ASP A 5 7.84 29.11 -16.61
CA ASP A 5 9.20 29.15 -16.09
C ASP A 5 9.19 29.01 -14.56
N VAL A 6 9.43 27.78 -14.09
CA VAL A 6 9.57 27.47 -12.68
C VAL A 6 11.06 27.36 -12.38
N LEU A 7 11.59 28.33 -11.63
CA LEU A 7 12.95 28.38 -11.11
C LEU A 7 14.09 28.38 -12.17
N GLY A 8 13.79 28.67 -13.45
CA GLY A 8 14.81 28.72 -14.51
C GLY A 8 15.40 27.34 -14.87
N LEU A 9 14.70 26.26 -14.53
CA LEU A 9 15.16 24.89 -14.78
C LEU A 9 15.08 24.53 -16.28
N SER A 10 15.92 23.58 -16.73
CA SER A 10 15.82 23.08 -18.10
C SER A 10 14.55 22.23 -18.29
N ASP A 11 14.02 22.21 -19.51
CA ASP A 11 12.75 21.52 -19.81
C ASP A 11 12.81 20.01 -19.51
N GLY A 12 13.98 19.39 -19.66
CA GLY A 12 14.19 17.99 -19.26
C GLY A 12 14.05 17.77 -17.75
N VAL A 13 14.51 18.72 -16.92
CA VAL A 13 14.36 18.64 -15.46
C VAL A 13 12.90 18.87 -15.06
N LYS A 14 12.21 19.83 -15.70
CA LYS A 14 10.77 20.05 -15.47
C LYS A 14 9.96 18.81 -15.84
N LEU A 15 10.26 18.18 -16.98
CA LEU A 15 9.57 16.96 -17.42
C LEU A 15 9.71 15.84 -16.37
N VAL A 16 10.94 15.57 -15.93
CA VAL A 16 11.22 14.46 -15.01
C VAL A 16 10.71 14.74 -13.59
N PHE A 17 10.95 15.93 -13.05
CA PHE A 17 10.62 16.23 -11.65
C PHE A 17 9.17 16.71 -11.46
N LEU A 18 8.62 17.48 -12.39
CA LEU A 18 7.30 18.12 -12.25
C LEU A 18 6.21 17.37 -13.03
N ASP A 19 6.43 17.01 -14.29
CA ASP A 19 5.39 16.35 -15.10
C ASP A 19 5.26 14.85 -14.83
N VAL A 20 6.38 14.13 -14.73
CA VAL A 20 6.40 12.72 -14.35
C VAL A 20 6.12 12.56 -12.84
N GLY A 21 6.34 13.62 -12.05
CA GLY A 21 6.09 13.62 -10.61
C GLY A 21 7.17 12.92 -9.78
N LEU A 22 8.34 12.64 -10.36
CA LEU A 22 9.46 12.01 -9.64
C LEU A 22 9.87 12.83 -8.41
N GLY A 23 9.82 14.16 -8.50
CA GLY A 23 10.15 15.04 -7.38
C GLY A 23 9.21 14.84 -6.19
N MET A 24 7.91 14.73 -6.45
CA MET A 24 6.92 14.45 -5.40
C MET A 24 7.08 13.05 -4.82
N ILE A 25 7.37 12.05 -5.66
CA ILE A 25 7.63 10.68 -5.20
C ILE A 25 8.84 10.64 -4.27
N ILE A 26 9.96 11.25 -4.66
CA ILE A 26 11.18 11.29 -3.85
C ILE A 26 10.94 12.07 -2.56
N PHE A 27 10.26 13.22 -2.63
CA PHE A 27 9.90 14.03 -1.46
C PHE A 27 9.04 13.23 -0.47
N THR A 28 7.94 12.63 -0.93
CA THR A 28 7.06 11.82 -0.09
C THR A 28 7.77 10.59 0.46
N CYS A 29 8.64 9.97 -0.33
CA CYS A 29 9.41 8.80 0.09
C CYS A 29 10.41 9.18 1.20
N ILE A 30 11.31 10.13 0.95
CA ILE A 30 12.38 10.49 1.89
C ILE A 30 11.81 11.16 3.14
N LEU A 31 11.16 12.32 2.97
CA LEU A 31 10.72 13.14 4.10
C LEU A 31 9.42 12.66 4.73
N GLY A 32 8.51 12.09 3.92
CA GLY A 32 7.20 11.68 4.41
C GLY A 32 7.20 10.32 5.12
N GLN A 33 8.10 9.41 4.75
CA GLN A 33 7.99 8.00 5.16
C GLN A 33 9.31 7.37 5.59
N LEU A 34 10.39 7.55 4.84
CA LEU A 34 11.65 6.87 5.11
C LEU A 34 12.34 7.38 6.36
N THR A 35 12.42 8.69 6.60
CA THR A 35 13.08 9.22 7.81
C THR A 35 12.44 8.66 9.10
N THR A 36 11.12 8.58 9.15
CA THR A 36 10.40 8.00 10.30
C THR A 36 10.57 6.48 10.37
N GLN A 37 10.60 5.78 9.23
CA GLN A 37 10.84 4.34 9.17
C GLN A 37 12.26 3.96 9.61
N VAL A 38 13.28 4.70 9.16
CA VAL A 38 14.68 4.49 9.56
C VAL A 38 14.85 4.76 11.05
N THR A 39 14.37 5.92 11.52
CA THR A 39 14.45 6.29 12.95
C THR A 39 13.75 5.25 13.82
N SER A 40 12.54 4.83 13.44
CA SER A 40 11.81 3.80 14.19
C SER A 40 12.47 2.42 14.12
N SER A 41 13.20 2.08 13.06
CA SER A 41 13.91 0.80 12.97
C SER A 41 15.14 0.72 13.87
N HIS A 42 15.85 1.84 14.08
CA HIS A 42 17.05 1.91 14.92
C HIS A 42 16.71 2.21 16.39
N CYS A 43 15.79 3.14 16.65
CA CYS A 43 15.47 3.65 17.98
C CYS A 43 13.98 3.45 18.31
N MET A 44 13.51 2.20 18.25
CA MET A 44 12.08 1.85 18.37
C MET A 44 11.40 2.46 19.60
N ILE A 45 11.99 2.29 20.79
CA ILE A 45 11.39 2.73 22.06
C ILE A 45 11.36 4.26 22.13
N ASP A 46 12.45 4.93 21.75
CA ASP A 46 12.52 6.39 21.77
C ASP A 46 11.56 7.01 20.74
N PHE A 47 11.40 6.38 19.58
CA PHE A 47 10.47 6.83 18.54
C PHE A 47 9.01 6.80 19.00
N ILE A 48 8.60 5.80 19.81
CA ILE A 48 7.22 5.71 20.33
C ILE A 48 7.02 6.46 21.64
N ASN A 49 8.09 6.83 22.35
CA ASN A 49 8.02 7.48 23.65
C ASN A 49 7.80 9.00 23.55
N ASN A 50 6.71 9.41 22.90
CA ASN A 50 6.30 10.81 22.83
C ASN A 50 4.78 10.97 22.63
N TYR A 51 4.25 12.15 22.96
CA TYR A 51 2.81 12.43 22.87
C TYR A 51 2.27 12.35 21.44
N PHE A 52 3.10 12.64 20.43
CA PHE A 52 2.66 12.59 19.03
C PHE A 52 2.47 11.14 18.55
N ALA A 53 3.35 10.23 18.96
CA ALA A 53 3.20 8.80 18.72
C ALA A 53 1.96 8.24 19.41
N LEU A 54 1.69 8.66 20.67
CA LEU A 54 0.48 8.27 21.39
C LEU A 54 -0.80 8.80 20.72
N PHE A 55 -0.79 10.05 20.26
CA PHE A 55 -1.88 10.64 19.48
C PHE A 55 -2.16 9.82 18.21
N THR A 56 -1.10 9.50 17.45
CA THR A 56 -1.20 8.71 16.22
C THR A 56 -1.79 7.32 16.48
N LEU A 57 -1.38 6.68 17.57
CA LEU A 57 -1.94 5.39 18.00
C LEU A 57 -3.45 5.51 18.30
N TYR A 58 -3.88 6.51 19.04
CA TYR A 58 -5.31 6.71 19.32
C TYR A 58 -6.12 7.03 18.07
N THR A 59 -5.58 7.79 17.13
CA THR A 59 -6.24 8.01 15.83
C THR A 59 -6.39 6.69 15.07
N ALA A 60 -5.35 5.85 15.02
CA ALA A 60 -5.43 4.53 14.39
C ALA A 60 -6.46 3.63 15.07
N MET A 61 -6.50 3.61 16.40
CA MET A 61 -7.50 2.87 17.18
C MET A 61 -8.93 3.37 16.93
N PHE A 62 -9.12 4.68 16.74
CA PHE A 62 -10.42 5.25 16.41
C PHE A 62 -10.88 4.85 15.00
N VAL A 63 -9.98 4.89 14.02
CA VAL A 63 -10.27 4.42 12.65
C VAL A 63 -10.61 2.93 12.67
N GLU A 64 -9.86 2.13 13.43
CA GLU A 64 -10.15 0.71 13.60
C GLU A 64 -11.52 0.48 14.27
N PHE A 65 -11.83 1.24 15.32
CA PHE A 65 -13.11 1.19 15.99
C PHE A 65 -14.27 1.53 15.04
N SER A 66 -14.09 2.53 14.16
CA SER A 66 -15.09 2.94 13.18
C SER A 66 -15.53 1.81 12.25
N GLY A 67 -14.65 0.83 12.00
CA GLY A 67 -14.96 -0.33 11.18
C GLY A 67 -14.82 -0.13 9.68
N ILE A 68 -14.41 1.04 9.19
CA ILE A 68 -14.30 1.33 7.75
C ILE A 68 -13.37 0.31 7.03
N MET A 69 -12.35 -0.21 7.74
CA MET A 69 -11.37 -1.16 7.19
C MET A 69 -11.66 -2.64 7.51
N HIS A 70 -12.78 -2.95 8.17
CA HIS A 70 -13.06 -4.29 8.69
C HIS A 70 -13.23 -5.40 7.62
N CYS A 71 -13.47 -5.04 6.36
CA CYS A 71 -13.48 -6.00 5.26
C CYS A 71 -12.17 -6.79 5.16
N SER A 72 -11.04 -6.19 5.54
CA SER A 72 -9.73 -6.86 5.57
C SER A 72 -9.69 -8.08 6.50
N TYR A 73 -10.37 -8.04 7.66
CA TYR A 73 -10.51 -9.20 8.55
C TYR A 73 -11.37 -10.30 7.96
N LEU A 74 -12.41 -9.94 7.21
CA LEU A 74 -13.19 -10.95 6.50
C LEU A 74 -12.31 -11.66 5.45
N ILE A 75 -11.54 -10.89 4.69
CA ILE A 75 -10.60 -11.48 3.71
C ILE A 75 -9.58 -12.37 4.42
N GLN A 76 -9.05 -11.95 5.57
CA GLN A 76 -8.16 -12.78 6.38
C GLN A 76 -8.82 -14.10 6.82
N ASN A 77 -10.07 -14.04 7.30
CA ASN A 77 -10.84 -15.23 7.68
C ASN A 77 -11.06 -16.18 6.49
N VAL A 78 -11.39 -15.64 5.32
CA VAL A 78 -11.52 -16.43 4.08
C VAL A 78 -10.19 -17.09 3.71
N LEU A 79 -9.08 -16.35 3.77
CA LEU A 79 -7.74 -16.90 3.52
C LEU A 79 -7.38 -18.01 4.51
N SER A 80 -7.80 -17.89 5.77
CA SER A 80 -7.59 -18.93 6.78
C SER A 80 -8.35 -20.20 6.49
N VAL A 81 -9.61 -20.08 6.10
CA VAL A 81 -10.44 -21.23 5.69
C VAL A 81 -9.86 -21.89 4.44
N VAL A 82 -9.49 -21.11 3.43
CA VAL A 82 -8.95 -21.62 2.16
C VAL A 82 -7.58 -22.27 2.35
N SER A 83 -6.73 -21.72 3.22
CA SER A 83 -5.39 -22.27 3.50
C SER A 83 -5.40 -23.45 4.47
N GLY A 84 -6.53 -23.72 5.13
CA GLY A 84 -6.67 -24.78 6.14
C GLY A 84 -5.83 -24.54 7.41
N LYS A 85 -5.30 -23.33 7.60
CA LYS A 85 -4.45 -22.97 8.75
C LYS A 85 -5.18 -21.95 9.62
N PRO A 86 -5.53 -22.27 10.88
CA PRO A 86 -6.25 -21.34 11.73
C PRO A 86 -5.41 -20.09 12.04
N ILE A 87 -6.05 -18.92 12.10
CA ILE A 87 -5.43 -17.70 12.59
C ILE A 87 -5.29 -17.82 14.11
N VAL A 88 -4.06 -17.77 14.61
CA VAL A 88 -3.80 -17.72 16.06
C VAL A 88 -4.13 -16.31 16.53
N SER A 89 -5.28 -16.15 17.20
CA SER A 89 -5.68 -14.89 17.82
C SER A 89 -5.47 -14.96 19.34
N ASN A 90 -4.93 -13.88 19.91
CA ASN A 90 -4.82 -13.69 21.36
C ASN A 90 -6.09 -13.06 21.96
N GLU A 91 -7.10 -12.74 21.15
CA GLU A 91 -8.36 -12.16 21.62
C GLU A 91 -9.33 -13.24 22.15
N PRO A 92 -10.08 -12.94 23.24
CA PRO A 92 -11.13 -13.83 23.69
C PRO A 92 -12.21 -14.02 22.62
N PRO A 93 -12.91 -15.18 22.60
CA PRO A 93 -13.98 -15.43 21.64
C PRO A 93 -15.05 -14.34 21.70
N ARG A 94 -15.36 -13.74 20.53
CA ARG A 94 -16.39 -12.70 20.42
C ARG A 94 -17.76 -13.33 20.64
N THR A 95 -18.46 -12.90 21.69
CA THR A 95 -19.79 -13.42 22.06
C THR A 95 -20.85 -12.31 22.12
N GLY A 96 -22.12 -12.68 21.90
CA GLY A 96 -23.29 -11.79 22.06
C GLY A 96 -23.22 -10.50 21.23
N ALA A 97 -23.38 -9.34 21.90
CA ALA A 97 -23.39 -8.03 21.28
C ALA A 97 -22.08 -7.67 20.57
N THR A 98 -20.94 -8.12 21.10
CA THR A 98 -19.61 -7.88 20.49
C THR A 98 -19.47 -8.59 19.16
N PHE A 99 -20.05 -9.79 19.03
CA PHE A 99 -20.07 -10.53 17.77
C PHE A 99 -20.95 -9.83 16.73
N ALA A 100 -22.15 -9.40 17.12
CA ALA A 100 -23.06 -8.67 16.23
C ALA A 100 -22.44 -7.33 15.77
N PHE A 101 -21.84 -6.57 16.69
CA PHE A 101 -21.17 -5.31 16.38
C PHE A 101 -19.98 -5.49 15.43
N PHE A 102 -19.21 -6.58 15.58
CA PHE A 102 -18.13 -6.91 14.64
C PHE A 102 -18.67 -7.14 13.22
N TRP A 103 -19.68 -7.99 13.05
CA TRP A 103 -20.22 -8.32 11.73
C TRP A 103 -20.96 -7.16 11.08
N PHE A 104 -21.63 -6.31 11.86
CA PHE A 104 -22.20 -5.06 11.36
C PHE A 104 -21.11 -4.17 10.72
N ARG A 105 -19.98 -3.98 11.41
CA ARG A 105 -18.85 -3.20 10.88
C ARG A 105 -18.23 -3.84 9.64
N VAL A 106 -18.13 -5.18 9.61
CA VAL A 106 -17.69 -5.92 8.42
C VAL A 106 -18.62 -5.66 7.23
N LEU A 107 -19.93 -5.76 7.43
CA LEU A 107 -20.92 -5.54 6.37
C LEU A 107 -20.88 -4.10 5.83
N MET A 108 -20.78 -3.11 6.74
CA MET A 108 -20.61 -1.71 6.38
C MET A 108 -19.32 -1.47 5.57
N SER A 109 -18.19 -2.04 6.00
CA SER A 109 -16.91 -1.96 5.28
C SER A 109 -16.98 -2.57 3.88
N ILE A 110 -17.66 -3.72 3.72
CA ILE A 110 -17.87 -4.35 2.41
C ILE A 110 -18.72 -3.47 1.51
N ALA A 111 -19.78 -2.85 2.04
CA ALA A 111 -20.63 -1.95 1.28
C ALA A 111 -19.84 -0.72 0.80
N ILE A 112 -19.03 -0.10 1.67
CA ILE A 112 -18.16 1.02 1.32
C ILE A 112 -17.15 0.61 0.24
N LEU A 113 -16.43 -0.49 0.45
CA LEU A 113 -15.44 -0.99 -0.51
C LEU A 113 -16.10 -1.32 -1.87
N GLY A 114 -17.25 -1.98 -1.85
CA GLY A 114 -18.01 -2.32 -3.06
C GLY A 114 -18.45 -1.07 -3.83
N PHE A 115 -18.92 -0.04 -3.13
CA PHE A 115 -19.25 1.25 -3.73
C PHE A 115 -18.01 1.93 -4.33
N CYS A 116 -16.90 2.00 -3.59
CA CYS A 116 -15.66 2.59 -4.09
C CYS A 116 -15.15 1.86 -5.34
N LEU A 117 -15.15 0.52 -5.33
CA LEU A 117 -14.77 -0.28 -6.49
C LEU A 117 -15.71 -0.02 -7.68
N ALA A 118 -17.02 0.06 -7.46
CA ALA A 118 -17.96 0.36 -8.54
C ALA A 118 -17.69 1.72 -9.19
N VAL A 119 -17.46 2.77 -8.37
CA VAL A 119 -17.10 4.12 -8.83
C VAL A 119 -15.81 4.07 -9.68
N VAL A 120 -14.75 3.44 -9.18
CA VAL A 120 -13.46 3.37 -9.89
C VAL A 120 -13.56 2.57 -11.18
N MET A 121 -14.21 1.41 -11.15
CA MET A 121 -14.28 0.54 -12.32
C MET A 121 -15.13 1.17 -13.43
N VAL A 122 -16.26 1.79 -13.09
CA VAL A 122 -17.08 2.51 -14.07
C VAL A 122 -16.30 3.67 -14.68
N ALA A 123 -15.61 4.46 -13.85
CA ALA A 123 -14.79 5.56 -14.36
C ALA A 123 -13.64 5.06 -15.25
N LEU A 124 -12.97 3.96 -14.88
CA LEU A 124 -11.88 3.38 -15.67
C LEU A 124 -12.38 2.86 -17.02
N PHE A 125 -13.48 2.10 -17.05
CA PHE A 125 -14.00 1.56 -18.30
C PHE A 125 -14.55 2.65 -19.23
N ASN A 126 -15.12 3.71 -18.67
CA ASN A 126 -15.63 4.85 -19.43
C ASN A 126 -14.53 5.87 -19.81
N GLY A 127 -13.28 5.67 -19.38
CA GLY A 127 -12.19 6.60 -19.67
C GLY A 127 -12.31 7.95 -18.97
N GLN A 128 -12.99 7.99 -17.82
CA GLN A 128 -13.27 9.19 -17.03
C GLN A 128 -12.27 9.39 -15.87
N THR A 129 -11.04 8.90 -16.03
CA THR A 129 -9.99 9.02 -15.03
C THR A 129 -8.88 9.97 -15.48
N GLN A 130 -8.10 10.47 -14.51
CA GLN A 130 -6.95 11.34 -14.77
C GLN A 130 -5.94 10.69 -15.70
N MET A 131 -5.81 9.36 -15.66
CA MET A 131 -4.96 8.59 -16.58
C MET A 131 -5.42 8.70 -18.04
N SER A 132 -6.72 8.62 -18.29
CA SER A 132 -7.27 8.73 -19.65
C SER A 132 -7.11 10.14 -20.22
N VAL A 133 -7.19 11.16 -19.36
CA VAL A 133 -6.95 12.56 -19.76
C VAL A 133 -5.47 12.83 -20.02
N LYS A 134 -4.58 12.36 -19.14
CA LYS A 134 -3.13 12.60 -19.25
C LYS A 134 -2.45 11.77 -20.33
N TYR A 135 -2.92 10.53 -20.54
CA TYR A 135 -2.34 9.57 -21.48
C TYR A 135 -3.41 8.93 -22.36
N PRO A 136 -3.97 9.67 -23.33
CA PRO A 136 -5.08 9.21 -24.17
C PRO A 136 -4.70 8.03 -25.08
N SER A 137 -3.41 7.75 -25.26
CA SER A 137 -2.91 6.61 -26.05
C SER A 137 -3.03 5.26 -25.33
N ILE A 138 -3.28 5.26 -24.01
CA ILE A 138 -3.35 4.03 -23.21
C ILE A 138 -4.80 3.52 -23.21
N PRO A 139 -5.07 2.30 -23.72
CA PRO A 139 -6.42 1.74 -23.71
C PRO A 139 -6.96 1.55 -22.28
N ASN A 140 -8.25 1.79 -22.08
CA ASN A 140 -8.91 1.66 -20.77
C ASN A 140 -8.67 0.28 -20.12
N GLY A 141 -8.69 -0.80 -20.91
CA GLY A 141 -8.40 -2.15 -20.42
C GLY A 141 -6.98 -2.31 -19.86
N VAL A 142 -6.00 -1.61 -20.43
CA VAL A 142 -4.61 -1.59 -19.92
C VAL A 142 -4.57 -0.83 -18.59
N SER A 143 -5.27 0.30 -18.46
CA SER A 143 -5.36 1.04 -17.20
C SER A 143 -5.98 0.21 -16.06
N VAL A 144 -7.01 -0.60 -16.37
CA VAL A 144 -7.58 -1.56 -15.41
C VAL A 144 -6.56 -2.63 -15.01
N PHE A 145 -5.85 -3.23 -15.97
CA PHE A 145 -4.81 -4.21 -15.66
C PHE A 145 -3.70 -3.59 -14.80
N LEU A 146 -3.21 -2.41 -15.17
CA LEU A 146 -2.15 -1.71 -14.45
C LEU A 146 -2.56 -1.35 -13.02
N SER A 147 -3.82 -0.97 -12.78
CA SER A 147 -4.29 -0.68 -11.42
C SER A 147 -4.15 -1.90 -10.50
N PHE A 148 -4.64 -3.06 -10.92
CA PHE A 148 -4.52 -4.30 -10.15
C PHE A 148 -3.08 -4.79 -10.06
N PHE A 149 -2.30 -4.66 -11.14
CA PHE A 149 -0.89 -5.02 -11.14
C PHE A 149 -0.10 -4.22 -10.09
N PHE A 150 -0.18 -2.89 -10.11
CA PHE A 150 0.52 -2.05 -9.13
C PHE A 150 -0.01 -2.25 -7.71
N MET A 151 -1.32 -2.45 -7.53
CA MET A 151 -1.87 -2.81 -6.21
C MET A 151 -1.33 -4.14 -5.69
N ALA A 152 -1.12 -5.14 -6.55
CA ALA A 152 -0.51 -6.41 -6.17
C ALA A 152 0.97 -6.25 -5.81
N ILE A 153 1.73 -5.41 -6.53
CA ILE A 153 3.12 -5.09 -6.19
C ILE A 153 3.21 -4.41 -4.82
N VAL A 154 2.37 -3.40 -4.56
CA VAL A 154 2.28 -2.74 -3.25
C VAL A 154 1.97 -3.76 -2.16
N GLY A 155 0.93 -4.59 -2.37
CA GLY A 155 0.52 -5.60 -1.42
C GLY A 155 1.61 -6.60 -1.07
N MET A 156 2.34 -7.07 -2.08
CA MET A 156 3.49 -7.93 -1.87
C MET A 156 4.58 -7.23 -1.06
N LEU A 157 4.95 -5.98 -1.37
CA LEU A 157 6.01 -5.25 -0.67
C LEU A 157 5.64 -4.88 0.78
N GLU A 158 4.37 -4.55 1.05
CA GLU A 158 3.86 -4.28 2.40
C GLU A 158 3.76 -5.57 3.22
N GLY A 159 3.23 -6.65 2.63
CA GLY A 159 3.21 -7.96 3.27
C GLY A 159 4.60 -8.50 3.55
N MET A 160 5.55 -8.35 2.61
CA MET A 160 6.94 -8.79 2.77
C MET A 160 7.63 -8.14 3.97
N GLN A 161 7.40 -6.85 4.23
CA GLN A 161 7.99 -6.18 5.40
C GLN A 161 7.60 -6.88 6.70
N ILE A 162 6.30 -7.16 6.87
CA ILE A 162 5.78 -7.86 8.05
C ILE A 162 6.29 -9.30 8.11
N ALA A 163 6.27 -10.01 6.97
CA ALA A 163 6.75 -11.38 6.90
C ALA A 163 8.24 -11.49 7.26
N PHE A 164 9.07 -10.57 6.79
CA PHE A 164 10.50 -10.52 7.08
C PHE A 164 10.77 -10.21 8.56
N PHE A 165 10.02 -9.27 9.17
CA PHE A 165 10.11 -9.03 10.61
C PHE A 165 9.67 -10.23 11.45
N ALA A 166 8.62 -10.94 11.02
CA ALA A 166 8.18 -12.15 11.70
C ALA A 166 9.26 -13.26 11.63
N VAL A 167 9.88 -13.45 10.46
CA VAL A 167 10.94 -14.45 10.27
C VAL A 167 12.25 -14.06 10.97
N ALA A 168 12.55 -12.77 11.13
CA ALA A 168 13.70 -12.31 11.90
C ALA A 168 13.65 -12.75 13.37
N LYS A 169 12.45 -12.98 13.92
CA LYS A 169 12.23 -13.49 15.28
C LYS A 169 12.35 -15.02 15.38
N LEU A 170 12.38 -15.74 14.27
CA LEU A 170 12.49 -17.20 14.26
C LEU A 170 13.95 -17.67 14.33
N PRO A 171 14.23 -18.79 15.03
CA PRO A 171 15.53 -19.47 14.98
C PRO A 171 15.88 -19.85 13.55
N ALA A 172 17.17 -19.84 13.20
CA ALA A 172 17.64 -20.12 11.83
C ALA A 172 17.16 -21.47 11.27
N SER A 173 17.01 -22.48 12.14
CA SER A 173 16.49 -23.82 11.79
C SER A 173 15.02 -23.82 11.34
N GLU A 174 14.25 -22.81 11.72
CA GLU A 174 12.81 -22.72 11.45
C GLU A 174 12.47 -21.79 10.28
N ARG A 175 13.49 -21.16 9.65
CA ARG A 175 13.34 -20.17 8.55
C ARG A 175 12.99 -20.79 7.20
N GLY A 176 12.24 -21.89 7.20
CA GLY A 176 11.70 -22.54 6.01
C GLY A 176 12.65 -23.57 5.38
N SER A 177 12.05 -24.65 4.89
CA SER A 177 12.76 -25.73 4.22
C SER A 177 12.75 -25.62 2.68
N SER A 178 11.92 -24.74 2.12
CA SER A 178 11.73 -24.59 0.67
C SER A 178 12.92 -23.90 -0.02
N PHE A 179 13.08 -24.15 -1.32
CA PHE A 179 14.18 -23.56 -2.12
C PHE A 179 14.17 -22.02 -2.11
N PHE A 180 13.01 -21.40 -2.40
CA PHE A 180 12.88 -19.95 -2.41
C PHE A 180 12.89 -19.36 -1.00
N GLY A 181 12.33 -20.07 0.00
CA GLY A 181 12.40 -19.66 1.40
C GLY A 181 13.84 -19.53 1.89
N LYS A 182 14.66 -20.57 1.64
CA LYS A 182 16.09 -20.55 1.97
C LYS A 182 16.84 -19.44 1.23
N LYS A 183 16.68 -19.32 -0.09
CA LYS A 183 17.33 -18.24 -0.86
C LYS A 183 16.96 -16.85 -0.36
N THR A 184 15.69 -16.63 -0.03
CA THR A 184 15.21 -15.36 0.50
C THR A 184 15.80 -15.09 1.88
N CYS A 185 15.81 -16.06 2.79
CA CYS A 185 16.43 -15.92 4.10
C CYS A 185 17.95 -15.71 4.03
N ASP A 186 18.65 -16.48 3.19
CA ASP A 186 20.09 -16.39 3.01
C ASP A 186 20.48 -15.00 2.50
N LEU A 187 19.69 -14.44 1.57
CA LEU A 187 19.89 -13.08 1.08
C LEU A 187 19.53 -12.04 2.15
N LEU A 188 18.38 -12.18 2.81
CA LEU A 188 17.87 -11.22 3.79
C LEU A 188 18.79 -11.08 5.03
N PHE A 189 19.39 -12.18 5.48
CA PHE A 189 20.28 -12.21 6.64
C PHE A 189 21.78 -12.21 6.28
N LYS A 190 22.12 -12.02 5.00
CA LYS A 190 23.52 -11.87 4.55
C LYS A 190 24.14 -10.63 5.21
N GLY A 191 25.45 -10.67 5.45
CA GLY A 191 26.20 -9.51 5.96
C GLY A 191 25.71 -9.09 7.34
N ASN A 192 25.56 -10.05 8.27
CA ASN A 192 25.05 -9.79 9.63
C ASN A 192 23.63 -9.18 9.68
N GLY A 193 22.82 -9.34 8.64
CA GLY A 193 21.45 -8.84 8.59
C GLY A 193 21.28 -7.41 8.07
N GLU A 194 22.32 -6.81 7.49
CA GLU A 194 22.28 -5.46 6.88
C GLU A 194 21.22 -5.33 5.77
N ASN A 195 20.93 -6.43 5.07
CA ASN A 195 19.95 -6.45 3.99
C ASN A 195 18.49 -6.29 4.47
N LEU A 196 18.18 -6.54 5.75
CA LEU A 196 16.83 -6.35 6.28
C LEU A 196 16.47 -4.86 6.39
N PRO A 197 17.29 -3.99 7.05
CA PRO A 197 17.18 -2.54 6.93
C PRO A 197 17.25 -2.03 5.48
N GLY A 198 18.19 -2.54 4.67
CA GLY A 198 18.31 -2.15 3.26
C GLY A 198 17.03 -2.41 2.46
N PHE A 199 16.39 -3.57 2.66
CA PHE A 199 15.09 -3.86 2.06
C PHE A 199 14.00 -2.88 2.49
N MET A 200 13.95 -2.52 3.78
CA MET A 200 12.93 -1.60 4.30
C MET A 200 12.96 -0.24 3.60
N ILE A 201 14.15 0.24 3.27
CA ILE A 201 14.36 1.51 2.57
C ILE A 201 14.15 1.34 1.07
N GLY A 202 14.82 0.35 0.47
CA GLY A 202 14.78 0.11 -0.97
C GLY A 202 13.39 -0.21 -1.51
N ARG A 203 12.55 -0.90 -0.72
CA ARG A 203 11.16 -1.17 -1.12
C ARG A 203 10.31 0.11 -1.18
N GLN A 204 10.61 1.10 -0.33
CA GLN A 204 9.70 2.22 -0.09
C GLN A 204 9.52 3.08 -1.33
N LEU A 205 10.58 3.26 -2.12
CA LEU A 205 10.51 3.95 -3.40
C LEU A 205 9.53 3.27 -4.36
N THR A 206 9.56 1.93 -4.44
CA THR A 206 8.64 1.16 -5.29
C THR A 206 7.20 1.24 -4.77
N VAL A 207 7.02 1.20 -3.45
CA VAL A 207 5.71 1.32 -2.79
C VAL A 207 5.09 2.69 -3.09
N VAL A 208 5.82 3.78 -2.81
CA VAL A 208 5.34 5.16 -3.02
C VAL A 208 5.04 5.39 -4.51
N PHE A 209 5.97 5.01 -5.39
CA PHE A 209 5.77 5.11 -6.84
C PHE A 209 4.50 4.40 -7.29
N SER A 210 4.28 3.16 -6.83
CA SER A 210 3.11 2.37 -7.20
C SER A 210 1.82 2.97 -6.65
N PHE A 211 1.81 3.49 -5.41
CA PHE A 211 0.65 4.20 -4.85
C PHE A 211 0.32 5.47 -5.65
N PHE A 212 1.32 6.26 -6.05
CA PHE A 212 1.11 7.45 -6.89
C PHE A 212 0.54 7.09 -8.26
N LEU A 213 1.03 6.01 -8.89
CA LEU A 213 0.46 5.53 -10.15
C LEU A 213 -0.98 5.06 -9.97
N VAL A 214 -1.28 4.25 -8.96
CA VAL A 214 -2.66 3.80 -8.71
C VAL A 214 -3.57 4.98 -8.38
N ALA A 215 -3.12 5.96 -7.60
CA ALA A 215 -3.88 7.19 -7.34
C ALA A 215 -4.16 7.96 -8.64
N SER A 216 -3.18 8.06 -9.54
CA SER A 216 -3.35 8.69 -10.84
C SER A 216 -4.32 7.90 -11.75
N ILE A 217 -4.29 6.57 -11.69
CA ILE A 217 -5.18 5.69 -12.45
C ILE A 217 -6.63 5.76 -11.94
N THR A 218 -6.81 5.83 -10.61
CA THR A 218 -8.12 5.79 -9.94
C THR A 218 -8.73 7.18 -9.68
N GLY A 219 -7.96 8.24 -9.90
CA GLY A 219 -8.42 9.62 -9.79
C GLY A 219 -9.47 9.93 -10.85
N LEU A 220 -10.60 10.50 -10.44
CA LEU A 220 -11.70 10.84 -11.36
C LEU A 220 -11.40 12.17 -12.08
N ALA A 221 -11.79 12.23 -13.35
CA ALA A 221 -11.70 13.41 -14.20
C ALA A 221 -13.07 13.74 -14.79
N ILE A 222 -14.09 13.82 -13.93
CA ILE A 222 -15.47 14.12 -14.32
C ILE A 222 -15.79 15.56 -13.94
N GLU A 223 -16.13 16.41 -14.90
CA GLU A 223 -16.58 17.78 -14.65
C GLU A 223 -18.06 17.77 -14.19
N PRO A 224 -18.36 18.25 -12.96
CA PRO A 224 -19.75 18.37 -12.49
C PRO A 224 -20.56 19.34 -13.36
N GLY A 225 -21.86 19.12 -13.51
CA GLY A 225 -22.77 20.00 -14.26
C GLY A 225 -22.85 19.73 -15.76
N GLN A 226 -22.07 18.78 -16.29
CA GLN A 226 -22.08 18.40 -17.72
C GLN A 226 -23.04 17.22 -18.03
N GLY A 227 -23.86 16.79 -17.06
CA GLY A 227 -24.79 15.67 -17.21
C GLY A 227 -24.15 14.27 -17.25
N ASN A 228 -22.82 14.18 -17.14
CA ASN A 228 -22.04 12.94 -17.20
C ASN A 228 -21.56 12.45 -15.82
N ASN A 229 -22.23 12.87 -14.75
CA ASN A 229 -21.91 12.47 -13.39
C ASN A 229 -22.03 10.95 -13.24
N ILE A 230 -21.13 10.35 -12.46
CA ILE A 230 -21.11 8.91 -12.26
C ILE A 230 -22.41 8.46 -11.59
N PHE A 231 -23.06 7.44 -12.14
CA PHE A 231 -24.37 6.97 -11.69
C PHE A 231 -25.50 8.04 -11.70
N GLY A 232 -25.33 9.15 -12.42
CA GLY A 232 -26.33 10.22 -12.48
C GLY A 232 -26.56 10.96 -11.16
N ILE A 233 -25.56 10.96 -10.27
CA ILE A 233 -25.64 11.66 -8.98
C ILE A 233 -25.64 13.18 -9.13
N GLN A 234 -25.99 13.90 -8.06
CA GLN A 234 -25.93 15.36 -8.00
C GLN A 234 -24.49 15.89 -8.10
N ASP A 235 -24.34 17.12 -8.59
CA ASP A 235 -23.03 17.75 -8.83
C ASP A 235 -22.17 17.87 -7.56
N SER A 236 -22.79 18.16 -6.42
CA SER A 236 -22.09 18.24 -5.12
C SER A 236 -21.51 16.89 -4.70
N ALA A 237 -22.23 15.79 -4.96
CA ALA A 237 -21.74 14.44 -4.71
C ALA A 237 -20.62 14.07 -5.68
N GLN A 238 -20.71 14.47 -6.95
CA GLN A 238 -19.62 14.29 -7.92
C GLN A 238 -18.35 15.05 -7.51
N GLN A 239 -18.49 16.29 -7.04
CA GLN A 239 -17.36 17.06 -6.50
C GLN A 239 -16.70 16.33 -5.33
N PHE A 240 -17.50 15.75 -4.43
CA PHE A 240 -16.96 14.95 -3.33
C PHE A 240 -16.21 13.71 -3.81
N LEU A 241 -16.74 12.98 -4.81
CA LEU A 241 -16.04 11.83 -5.39
C LEU A 241 -14.74 12.23 -6.08
N ASN A 242 -14.68 13.41 -6.70
CA ASN A 242 -13.47 13.90 -7.36
C ASN A 242 -12.29 14.14 -6.40
N TYR A 243 -12.52 14.21 -5.08
CA TYR A 243 -11.42 14.26 -4.10
C TYR A 243 -10.60 12.96 -4.04
N GLY A 244 -11.10 11.85 -4.57
CA GLY A 244 -10.31 10.61 -4.70
C GLY A 244 -10.33 9.68 -3.49
N PHE A 245 -11.19 9.93 -2.48
CA PHE A 245 -11.28 9.10 -1.28
C PHE A 245 -11.55 7.61 -1.58
N HIS A 246 -12.27 7.30 -2.65
CA HIS A 246 -12.52 5.93 -3.08
C HIS A 246 -11.22 5.18 -3.43
N GLY A 247 -10.28 5.84 -4.10
CA GLY A 247 -8.99 5.25 -4.48
C GLY A 247 -8.14 4.98 -3.23
N ALA A 248 -8.18 5.89 -2.26
CA ALA A 248 -7.53 5.70 -0.97
C ALA A 248 -8.12 4.50 -0.23
N VAL A 249 -9.45 4.39 -0.10
CA VAL A 249 -10.10 3.26 0.58
C VAL A 249 -9.77 1.92 -0.10
N ILE A 250 -9.85 1.84 -1.43
CA ILE A 250 -9.51 0.62 -2.18
C ILE A 250 -8.07 0.21 -1.93
N THR A 251 -7.13 1.15 -2.08
CA THR A 251 -5.70 0.83 -1.95
C THR A 251 -5.32 0.51 -0.51
N THR A 252 -5.87 1.21 0.48
CA THR A 252 -5.68 0.87 1.89
C THR A 252 -6.18 -0.54 2.20
N ILE A 253 -7.38 -0.92 1.77
CA ILE A 253 -7.94 -2.24 2.09
C ILE A 253 -7.28 -3.34 1.25
N LEU A 254 -7.35 -3.25 -0.08
CA LEU A 254 -6.97 -4.33 -1.00
C LEU A 254 -5.48 -4.36 -1.32
N ALA A 255 -4.84 -3.20 -1.46
CA ALA A 255 -3.42 -3.13 -1.82
C ALA A 255 -2.50 -3.16 -0.59
N SER A 256 -3.01 -2.89 0.61
CA SER A 256 -2.15 -2.81 1.81
C SER A 256 -2.61 -3.73 2.95
N ILE A 257 -3.65 -3.37 3.71
CA ILE A 257 -4.03 -4.06 4.96
C ILE A 257 -4.30 -5.55 4.74
N THR A 258 -4.98 -5.92 3.66
CA THR A 258 -5.26 -7.34 3.34
C THR A 258 -3.97 -8.17 3.26
N TRP A 259 -2.95 -7.65 2.60
CA TRP A 259 -1.67 -8.33 2.45
C TRP A 259 -0.85 -8.33 3.74
N GLN A 260 -0.92 -7.24 4.50
CA GLN A 260 -0.29 -7.14 5.81
C GLN A 260 -0.85 -8.17 6.80
N LEU A 261 -2.17 -8.32 6.84
CA LEU A 261 -2.87 -9.31 7.67
C LEU A 261 -2.61 -10.75 7.21
N ALA A 262 -2.50 -10.97 5.89
CA ALA A 262 -2.14 -12.28 5.35
C ALA A 262 -0.69 -12.64 5.69
N ALA A 263 0.23 -11.68 5.62
CA ALA A 263 1.65 -11.87 5.92
C ALA A 263 1.91 -12.07 7.42
N SER A 264 1.16 -11.40 8.29
CA SER A 264 1.26 -11.62 9.73
C SER A 264 0.76 -13.01 10.15
N ALA A 265 -0.28 -13.51 9.48
CA ALA A 265 -0.82 -14.85 9.73
C ALA A 265 0.04 -15.97 9.10
N TYR A 266 0.60 -15.73 7.90
CA TYR A 266 1.32 -16.74 7.11
C TYR A 266 2.67 -16.25 6.56
N PRO A 267 3.61 -15.81 7.42
CA PRO A 267 4.86 -15.21 6.97
C PRO A 267 5.68 -16.15 6.08
N MET A 268 5.73 -17.44 6.41
CA MET A 268 6.45 -18.44 5.62
C MET A 268 5.89 -18.65 4.21
N ALA A 269 4.59 -18.42 4.00
CA ALA A 269 4.00 -18.52 2.67
C ALA A 269 4.52 -17.41 1.73
N PHE A 270 4.73 -16.20 2.28
CA PHE A 270 5.34 -15.10 1.55
C PHE A 270 6.80 -15.41 1.21
N LEU A 271 7.61 -15.90 2.16
CA LEU A 271 9.02 -16.22 1.88
C LEU A 271 9.22 -17.31 0.82
N ASN A 272 8.29 -18.27 0.73
CA ASN A 272 8.37 -19.35 -0.24
C ASN A 272 8.00 -18.91 -1.67
N ASN A 273 7.48 -17.69 -1.85
CA ASN A 273 7.03 -17.20 -3.14
C ASN A 273 8.23 -16.70 -3.99
N PRO A 274 8.42 -17.16 -5.24
CA PRO A 274 9.48 -16.64 -6.11
C PRO A 274 9.40 -15.12 -6.34
N VAL A 275 8.20 -14.54 -6.35
CA VAL A 275 8.00 -13.09 -6.51
C VAL A 275 8.63 -12.33 -5.35
N THR A 276 8.58 -12.86 -4.14
CA THR A 276 9.19 -12.26 -2.95
C THR A 276 10.71 -12.15 -3.10
N TYR A 277 11.36 -13.18 -3.66
CA TYR A 277 12.80 -13.14 -3.93
C TYR A 277 13.16 -12.08 -4.98
N VAL A 278 12.39 -11.99 -6.06
CA VAL A 278 12.61 -10.99 -7.13
C VAL A 278 12.43 -9.56 -6.60
N LEU A 279 11.35 -9.32 -5.84
CA LEU A 279 11.08 -8.02 -5.24
C LEU A 279 12.13 -7.63 -4.19
N LEU A 280 12.67 -8.61 -3.43
CA LEU A 280 13.78 -8.36 -2.52
C LEU A 280 15.03 -7.90 -3.28
N ILE A 281 15.38 -8.54 -4.41
CA ILE A 281 16.52 -8.11 -5.24
C ILE A 281 16.30 -6.69 -5.78
N ILE A 282 15.10 -6.39 -6.29
CA ILE A 282 14.77 -5.06 -6.82
C ILE A 282 14.91 -4.01 -5.72
N ALA A 283 14.36 -4.27 -4.53
CA ALA A 283 14.47 -3.36 -3.40
C ALA A 283 15.94 -3.10 -3.01
N LEU A 284 16.76 -4.16 -2.87
CA LEU A 284 18.19 -3.99 -2.56
C LEU A 284 18.96 -3.27 -3.66
N PHE A 285 18.60 -3.49 -4.93
CA PHE A 285 19.18 -2.74 -6.04
C PHE A 285 18.82 -1.26 -5.98
N LEU A 286 17.56 -0.92 -5.68
CA LEU A 286 17.13 0.47 -5.52
C LEU A 286 17.81 1.15 -4.32
N GLU A 287 17.99 0.44 -3.21
CA GLU A 287 18.77 0.94 -2.08
C GLU A 287 20.21 1.22 -2.50
N TRP A 288 20.84 0.30 -3.23
CA TRP A 288 22.20 0.46 -3.76
C TRP A 288 22.38 1.65 -4.70
N THR A 289 21.33 2.08 -5.42
CA THR A 289 21.42 3.30 -6.26
C THR A 289 21.65 4.58 -5.46
N GLY A 290 21.40 4.56 -4.14
CA GLY A 290 21.60 5.69 -3.25
C GLY A 290 20.55 6.82 -3.38
N LEU A 291 19.51 6.64 -4.20
CA LEU A 291 18.45 7.63 -4.38
C LEU A 291 17.73 7.97 -3.06
N CYS A 292 17.66 7.00 -2.15
CA CYS A 292 17.04 7.15 -0.84
C CYS A 292 18.06 7.35 0.29
N SER A 293 19.36 7.53 -0.02
CA SER A 293 20.40 7.63 1.02
C SER A 293 20.24 8.81 1.96
N GLY A 294 19.55 9.87 1.51
CA GLY A 294 19.20 11.01 2.37
C GLY A 294 18.31 10.64 3.56
N ALA A 295 17.66 9.47 3.56
CA ALA A 295 16.91 8.99 4.72
C ALA A 295 17.76 8.39 5.84
N TRP A 296 19.04 8.11 5.57
CA TRP A 296 19.99 7.62 6.57
C TRP A 296 20.64 8.75 7.38
N VAL A 297 20.45 10.00 6.96
CA VAL A 297 21.03 11.21 7.57
C VAL A 297 20.02 11.84 8.52
#